data_AF-A0A2V8KEU2-F1
#
_entry.id   AF-A0A2V8KEU2-F1
#
_cell.length_a   1.000
_cell.length_b   1.000
_cell.length_c   1.000
_cell.angle_alpha   90.00
_cell.angle_beta   90.00
_cell.angle_gamma   90.00
#
_symmetry.space_group_name_H-M   'P 1'
#
loop_
_entity.id
_entity.type
_entity.pdbx_description
1 polymer ?
#
loop_
_entity_poly.entity_id
_entity_poly.type
_entity_poly.pdbx_seq_one_letter_code
_entity_poly.pdbx_strand_id
1 'polypeptide(L)'
;MKCVTTALVVMTLSAASAVAETPVAEVSQLQLYSSFWQNLHHFLYVSAWATRPVVPEQPRLAMPLPPGSDVSMAPDEKATWDHAVTVYERDFASRDLLFGQRMTMIKLGLVDRDDKLTGAPYDDELKTLLLSAAPIYRKYWWPAHDAGNRAWIEDAVRRTTKYAPAIVARLTTLYGVPWFGRPVRVDVVRFGKSQGAYTSNNPTHIVVASSDPGYAQWSSVEMLFHESSHGLFRKTQLAIEDAANRAGKTPRDLWHVVLFYIAGEVTRQELAKDGVEYKP
;
A
#
# COMPACT_ATOMS: atom_id res chain seq x y z
N MET A 1 57.02 38.39 21.98
CA MET A 1 56.92 37.38 20.88
C MET A 1 55.57 36.68 21.01
N LYS A 2 54.80 36.63 19.92
CA LYS A 2 53.36 36.36 19.89
C LYS A 2 53.06 34.87 20.08
N CYS A 3 52.18 34.54 21.03
CA CYS A 3 51.50 33.24 21.11
C CYS A 3 50.50 33.14 19.96
N VAL A 4 50.63 32.11 19.13
CA VAL A 4 49.67 31.75 18.10
C VAL A 4 48.77 30.66 18.67
N THR A 5 47.50 30.98 18.85
CA THR A 5 46.46 30.01 19.25
C THR A 5 45.78 29.51 17.99
N THR A 6 46.00 28.24 17.65
CA THR A 6 45.34 27.57 16.52
C THR A 6 43.93 27.14 16.96
N ALA A 7 42.90 27.74 16.36
CA ALA A 7 41.51 27.33 16.58
C ALA A 7 41.19 26.10 15.74
N LEU A 8 40.85 24.99 16.39
CA LEU A 8 40.38 23.76 15.76
C LEU A 8 38.89 23.93 15.42
N VAL A 9 38.56 24.04 14.14
CA VAL A 9 37.17 24.04 13.65
C VAL A 9 36.71 22.59 13.56
N VAL A 10 35.84 22.17 14.48
CA VAL A 10 35.13 20.89 14.38
C VAL A 10 33.96 21.09 13.43
N MET A 11 34.08 20.58 12.20
CA MET A 11 32.94 20.44 11.29
C MET A 11 32.08 19.27 11.76
N THR A 12 30.95 19.57 12.40
CA THR A 12 29.89 18.59 12.63
C THR A 12 29.22 18.25 11.30
N LEU A 13 29.48 17.05 10.77
CA LEU A 13 28.66 16.49 9.69
C LEU A 13 27.25 16.23 10.25
N SER A 14 26.28 17.04 9.86
CA SER A 14 24.86 16.71 10.03
C SER A 14 24.52 15.53 9.13
N ALA A 15 24.34 14.36 9.71
CA ALA A 15 23.69 13.24 9.03
C ALA A 15 22.27 13.69 8.63
N ALA A 16 21.95 13.62 7.33
CA ALA A 16 20.60 13.87 6.84
C ALA A 16 19.69 12.76 7.40
N SER A 17 18.94 13.07 8.46
CA SER A 17 17.88 12.20 8.95
C SER A 17 16.79 12.12 7.89
N ALA A 18 16.41 10.90 7.51
CA ALA A 18 15.20 10.67 6.74
C ALA A 18 14.03 11.39 7.43
N VAL A 19 13.25 12.16 6.67
CA VAL A 19 12.05 12.80 7.20
C VAL A 19 11.00 11.71 7.32
N ALA A 20 10.76 11.24 8.55
CA ALA A 20 9.69 10.28 8.81
C ALA A 20 8.37 10.86 8.34
N GLU A 21 7.64 10.13 7.49
CA GLU A 21 6.31 10.58 7.07
C GLU A 21 5.39 10.56 8.29
N THR A 22 4.47 11.53 8.37
CA THR A 22 3.47 11.54 9.43
C THR A 22 2.22 10.80 8.92
N PRO A 23 1.65 9.85 9.70
CA PRO A 23 0.40 9.23 9.32
C PRO A 23 -0.71 10.29 9.23
N VAL A 24 -1.59 10.13 8.26
CA VAL A 24 -2.80 10.97 8.11
C VAL A 24 -3.75 10.70 9.28
N ALA A 25 -3.86 9.44 9.69
CA ALA A 25 -4.67 9.02 10.82
C ALA A 25 -4.18 7.67 11.36
N GLU A 26 -4.61 7.35 12.57
CA GLU A 26 -4.37 6.05 13.19
C GLU A 26 -5.68 5.50 13.79
N VAL A 27 -5.93 4.20 13.59
CA VAL A 27 -7.04 3.49 14.22
C VAL A 27 -6.61 2.07 14.57
N SER A 28 -6.73 1.68 15.84
CA SER A 28 -6.45 0.31 16.31
C SER A 28 -5.09 -0.26 15.85
N GLN A 29 -4.01 0.49 16.06
CA GLN A 29 -2.64 0.13 15.62
C GLN A 29 -2.46 0.09 14.10
N LEU A 30 -3.39 0.60 13.30
CA LEU A 30 -3.21 0.80 11.87
C LEU A 30 -2.89 2.28 11.63
N GLN A 31 -1.70 2.57 11.14
CA GLN A 31 -1.28 3.92 10.76
C GLN A 31 -1.46 4.09 9.25
N LEU A 32 -2.35 4.99 8.86
CA LEU A 32 -2.71 5.23 7.46
C LEU A 32 -1.92 6.41 6.90
N TYR A 33 -1.26 6.19 5.77
CA TYR A 33 -0.41 7.16 5.09
C TYR A 33 -0.95 7.46 3.70
N SER A 34 -0.81 8.70 3.26
CA SER A 34 -0.88 9.07 1.84
C SER A 34 0.53 9.50 1.42
N SER A 35 1.37 8.51 1.11
CA SER A 35 2.78 8.73 0.78
C SER A 35 2.96 9.10 -0.68
N PHE A 36 3.72 10.17 -0.95
CA PHE A 36 4.00 10.65 -2.30
C PHE A 36 4.68 9.57 -3.16
N TRP A 37 5.74 8.96 -2.62
CA TRP A 37 6.56 8.01 -3.36
C TRP A 37 5.83 6.70 -3.65
N GLN A 38 5.02 6.22 -2.70
CA GLN A 38 4.15 5.06 -2.92
C GLN A 38 3.14 5.34 -4.04
N ASN A 39 2.51 6.51 -4.01
CA ASN A 39 1.52 6.93 -5.00
C ASN A 39 2.14 7.11 -6.40
N LEU A 40 3.32 7.70 -6.49
CA LEU A 40 4.05 7.82 -7.76
C LEU A 40 4.39 6.44 -8.35
N HIS A 41 4.97 5.55 -7.53
CA HIS A 41 5.35 4.21 -7.97
C HIS A 41 4.15 3.42 -8.53
N HIS A 42 3.04 3.41 -7.79
CA HIS A 42 1.84 2.72 -8.23
C HIS A 42 1.19 3.38 -9.45
N PHE A 43 1.23 4.72 -9.55
CA PHE A 43 0.65 5.40 -10.70
C PHE A 43 1.46 5.18 -11.98
N LEU A 44 2.80 5.13 -11.91
CA LEU A 44 3.63 4.72 -13.04
C LEU A 44 3.35 3.26 -13.44
N TYR A 45 3.18 2.36 -12.47
CA TYR A 45 2.82 0.97 -12.73
C TYR A 45 1.47 0.82 -13.46
N VAL A 46 0.44 1.53 -12.99
CA VAL A 46 -0.89 1.53 -13.62
C VAL A 46 -0.85 2.20 -15.00
N SER A 47 -0.10 3.29 -15.15
CA SER A 47 0.09 3.98 -16.44
C SER A 47 0.76 3.09 -17.48
N ALA A 48 1.80 2.35 -17.08
CA ALA A 48 2.46 1.37 -17.91
C ALA A 48 1.55 0.19 -18.30
N TRP A 49 0.71 -0.27 -17.37
CA TRP A 49 -0.29 -1.28 -17.70
C TRP A 49 -1.33 -0.80 -18.71
N ALA A 50 -1.69 0.47 -18.68
CA ALA A 50 -2.66 1.04 -19.59
C ALA A 50 -2.17 1.13 -21.04
N THR A 51 -0.85 1.07 -21.30
CA THR A 51 -0.31 1.01 -22.67
C THR A 51 -0.40 -0.38 -23.29
N ARG A 52 -0.71 -1.41 -22.49
CA ARG A 52 -0.81 -2.79 -22.98
C ARG A 52 -2.15 -3.04 -23.66
N PRO A 53 -2.17 -3.84 -24.74
CA PRO A 53 -3.43 -4.24 -25.38
C PRO A 53 -4.30 -5.00 -24.38
N VAL A 54 -5.62 -4.74 -24.44
CA VAL A 54 -6.59 -5.55 -23.70
C VAL A 54 -6.70 -6.89 -24.41
N VAL A 55 -6.17 -7.94 -23.79
CA VAL A 55 -6.33 -9.31 -24.27
C VAL A 55 -7.49 -9.95 -23.51
N PRO A 56 -8.54 -10.44 -24.20
CA PRO A 56 -9.62 -11.18 -23.56
C PRO A 56 -9.07 -12.33 -22.71
N GLU A 57 -9.70 -12.56 -21.55
CA GLU A 57 -9.40 -13.68 -20.64
C GLU A 57 -8.02 -13.64 -19.95
N GLN A 58 -7.17 -12.66 -20.24
CA GLN A 58 -5.91 -12.48 -19.51
C GLN A 58 -6.14 -11.68 -18.21
N PRO A 59 -5.73 -12.21 -17.05
CA PRO A 59 -5.78 -11.48 -15.79
C PRO A 59 -4.92 -10.21 -15.87
N ARG A 60 -5.51 -9.07 -15.51
CA ARG A 60 -4.76 -7.82 -15.33
C ARG A 60 -4.08 -7.84 -13.98
N LEU A 61 -2.86 -7.31 -13.89
CA LEU A 61 -2.17 -7.11 -12.60
C LEU A 61 -2.40 -5.71 -12.00
N ALA A 62 -2.84 -4.74 -12.81
CA ALA A 62 -3.13 -3.37 -12.39
C ALA A 62 -4.63 -3.04 -12.50
N MET A 63 -5.07 -2.07 -11.68
CA MET A 63 -6.35 -1.39 -11.88
C MET A 63 -6.36 -0.66 -13.24
N PRO A 64 -7.54 -0.42 -13.83
CA PRO A 64 -7.63 0.49 -14.98
C PRO A 64 -7.29 1.93 -14.57
N LEU A 65 -6.65 2.69 -15.47
CA LEU A 65 -6.60 4.15 -15.33
C LEU A 65 -8.04 4.69 -15.40
N PRO A 66 -8.46 5.56 -14.47
CA PRO A 66 -9.78 6.15 -14.54
C PRO A 66 -9.86 7.23 -15.62
N PRO A 67 -11.09 7.58 -16.06
CA PRO A 67 -11.34 8.75 -16.89
C PRO A 67 -10.77 10.02 -16.24
N GLY A 68 -10.20 10.92 -17.05
CA GLY A 68 -9.62 12.18 -16.57
C GLY A 68 -8.17 12.07 -16.08
N SER A 69 -7.52 10.92 -16.27
CA SER A 69 -6.06 10.79 -16.10
C SER A 69 -5.28 11.53 -17.19
N ASP A 70 -5.93 11.83 -18.31
CA ASP A 70 -5.39 12.62 -19.42
C ASP A 70 -5.27 14.09 -19.02
N VAL A 71 -4.04 14.57 -18.94
CA VAL A 71 -3.71 15.96 -18.62
C VAL A 71 -2.92 16.56 -19.76
N SER A 72 -3.14 17.85 -20.04
CA SER A 72 -2.32 18.59 -20.99
C SER A 72 -1.01 18.98 -20.32
N MET A 73 0.11 18.51 -20.87
CA MET A 73 1.46 18.76 -20.35
C MET A 73 2.29 19.56 -21.34
N ALA A 74 3.35 20.22 -20.84
CA ALA A 74 4.40 20.73 -21.70
C ALA A 74 5.09 19.55 -22.45
N PRO A 75 5.59 19.76 -23.70
CA PRO A 75 6.14 18.67 -24.50
C PRO A 75 7.32 17.92 -23.85
N ASP A 76 8.18 18.64 -23.13
CA ASP A 76 9.33 18.10 -22.40
C ASP A 76 8.91 17.29 -21.16
N GLU A 77 7.93 17.79 -20.40
CA GLU A 77 7.32 17.06 -19.29
C GLU A 77 6.63 15.78 -19.80
N LYS A 78 5.89 15.87 -20.92
CA LYS A 78 5.26 14.70 -21.54
C LYS A 78 6.31 13.66 -21.96
N ALA A 79 7.37 14.07 -22.64
CA ALA A 79 8.42 13.15 -23.08
C ALA A 79 9.09 12.45 -21.88
N THR A 80 9.33 13.19 -20.79
CA THR A 80 9.91 12.65 -19.56
C THR A 80 8.96 11.64 -18.89
N TRP A 81 7.66 11.95 -18.82
CA TRP A 81 6.65 11.03 -18.27
C TRP A 81 6.50 9.77 -19.11
N ASP A 82 6.36 9.91 -20.43
CA ASP A 82 6.21 8.80 -21.37
C ASP A 82 7.44 7.87 -21.34
N HIS A 83 8.65 8.43 -21.14
CA HIS A 83 9.86 7.64 -20.92
C HIS A 83 9.77 6.81 -19.64
N ALA A 84 9.34 7.40 -18.52
CA ALA A 84 9.14 6.68 -17.27
C ALA A 84 8.10 5.56 -17.40
N VAL A 85 6.98 5.82 -18.07
CA VAL A 85 5.94 4.83 -18.36
C VAL A 85 6.49 3.69 -19.22
N THR A 86 7.30 4.00 -20.24
CA THR A 86 7.92 3.00 -21.13
C THR A 86 8.88 2.09 -20.37
N VAL A 87 9.72 2.65 -19.50
CA VAL A 87 10.63 1.85 -18.66
C VAL A 87 9.82 0.99 -17.68
N TYR A 88 8.74 1.52 -17.11
CA TYR A 88 7.85 0.74 -16.25
C TYR A 88 7.15 -0.41 -16.97
N GLU A 89 6.70 -0.19 -18.20
CA GLU A 89 6.11 -1.24 -19.03
C GLU A 89 7.09 -2.39 -19.24
N ARG A 90 8.31 -2.05 -19.65
CA ARG A 90 9.39 -3.01 -19.95
C ARG A 90 9.81 -3.82 -18.73
N ASP A 91 10.05 -3.15 -17.61
CA ASP A 91 10.80 -3.74 -16.48
C ASP A 91 9.93 -4.19 -15.31
N PHE A 92 8.75 -3.58 -15.16
CA PHE A 92 7.94 -3.70 -13.94
C PHE A 92 6.51 -4.19 -14.20
N ALA A 93 5.86 -3.82 -15.30
CA ALA A 93 4.44 -4.10 -15.50
C ALA A 93 4.13 -5.61 -15.57
N SER A 94 5.05 -6.48 -15.96
CA SER A 94 4.85 -7.95 -15.90
C SER A 94 5.04 -8.57 -14.51
N ARG A 95 5.35 -7.77 -13.48
CA ARG A 95 5.62 -8.25 -12.11
C ARG A 95 4.43 -7.97 -11.21
N ASP A 96 4.06 -8.93 -10.37
CA ASP A 96 3.06 -8.71 -9.34
C ASP A 96 3.64 -7.80 -8.22
N LEU A 97 2.85 -6.81 -7.78
CA LEU A 97 3.25 -5.82 -6.77
C LEU A 97 3.52 -6.41 -5.37
N LEU A 98 2.94 -7.59 -5.07
CA LEU A 98 3.13 -8.31 -3.81
C LEU A 98 4.14 -9.46 -3.94
N PHE A 99 4.02 -10.29 -4.98
CA PHE A 99 4.80 -11.52 -5.12
C PHE A 99 6.11 -11.33 -5.89
N GLY A 100 6.25 -10.22 -6.61
CA GLY A 100 7.50 -9.87 -7.28
C GLY A 100 8.53 -9.33 -6.29
N GLN A 101 9.62 -10.07 -6.05
CA GLN A 101 10.67 -9.68 -5.10
C GLN A 101 11.18 -8.24 -5.32
N ARG A 102 11.42 -7.84 -6.58
CA ARG A 102 11.84 -6.47 -6.92
C ARG A 102 10.77 -5.44 -6.57
N MET A 103 9.48 -5.73 -6.78
CA MET A 103 8.39 -4.81 -6.47
C MET A 103 8.24 -4.61 -4.96
N THR A 104 8.34 -5.69 -4.18
CA THR A 104 8.32 -5.62 -2.72
C THR A 104 9.51 -4.83 -2.18
N MET A 105 10.71 -5.02 -2.73
CA MET A 105 11.90 -4.24 -2.36
C MET A 105 11.73 -2.75 -2.68
N ILE A 106 11.15 -2.41 -3.82
CA ILE A 106 10.85 -1.01 -4.18
C ILE A 106 9.85 -0.42 -3.19
N LYS A 107 8.71 -1.08 -2.95
CA LYS A 107 7.69 -0.63 -2.00
C LYS A 107 8.29 -0.34 -0.62
N LEU A 108 9.03 -1.28 -0.05
CA LEU A 108 9.67 -1.09 1.26
C LEU A 108 10.75 -0.01 1.22
N GLY A 109 11.46 0.09 0.11
CA GLY A 109 12.48 1.11 -0.12
C GLY A 109 11.95 2.54 -0.23
N LEU A 110 10.66 2.74 -0.55
CA LEU A 110 10.04 4.06 -0.69
C LEU A 110 9.45 4.62 0.61
N VAL A 111 9.36 3.81 1.67
CA VAL A 111 8.86 4.22 2.98
C VAL A 111 9.79 5.27 3.61
N ASP A 112 9.20 6.35 4.15
CA ASP A 112 9.88 7.41 4.91
C ASP A 112 11.06 8.04 4.17
N ARG A 113 10.96 8.17 2.84
CA ARG A 113 12.02 8.76 2.02
C ARG A 113 11.87 10.26 1.85
N ASP A 114 13.01 10.94 1.90
CA ASP A 114 13.13 12.33 1.50
C ASP A 114 12.89 12.51 0.00
N ASP A 115 12.79 13.77 -0.45
CA ASP A 115 12.61 14.10 -1.86
C ASP A 115 13.81 13.70 -2.75
N LYS A 116 14.92 13.24 -2.14
CA LYS A 116 16.14 12.81 -2.84
C LYS A 116 16.28 11.29 -2.89
N LEU A 117 15.36 10.54 -2.28
CA LEU A 117 15.42 9.09 -2.15
C LEU A 117 16.77 8.63 -1.55
N THR A 118 17.26 9.36 -0.54
CA THR A 118 18.55 9.09 0.11
C THR A 118 18.53 7.70 0.76
N GLY A 119 19.54 6.88 0.46
CA GLY A 119 19.72 5.55 1.06
C GLY A 119 18.67 4.51 0.65
N ALA A 120 17.95 4.73 -0.45
CA ALA A 120 16.98 3.76 -0.95
C ALA A 120 17.68 2.52 -1.57
N PRO A 121 17.18 1.30 -1.31
CA PRO A 121 17.86 0.04 -1.63
C PRO A 121 17.57 -0.45 -3.07
N TYR A 122 17.50 0.45 -4.04
CA TYR A 122 17.31 0.13 -5.47
C TYR A 122 18.38 0.80 -6.33
N ASP A 123 18.49 0.33 -7.57
CA ASP A 123 19.51 0.80 -8.52
C ASP A 123 19.36 2.30 -8.88
N ASP A 124 20.48 2.89 -9.32
CA ASP A 124 20.55 4.31 -9.69
C ASP A 124 19.65 4.66 -10.89
N GLU A 125 19.36 3.68 -11.75
CA GLU A 125 18.46 3.85 -12.90
C GLU A 125 17.03 4.12 -12.41
N LEU A 126 16.48 3.26 -11.55
CA LEU A 126 15.15 3.47 -10.97
C LEU A 126 15.10 4.75 -10.14
N LYS A 127 16.14 5.03 -9.36
CA LYS A 127 16.21 6.28 -8.58
C LYS A 127 16.12 7.51 -9.49
N THR A 128 16.92 7.54 -10.56
CA THR A 128 16.93 8.65 -11.52
C THR A 128 15.57 8.80 -12.20
N LEU A 129 14.96 7.68 -12.59
CA LEU A 129 13.64 7.64 -13.20
C LEU A 129 12.53 8.20 -12.30
N LEU A 130 12.55 7.81 -11.02
CA LEU A 130 11.58 8.30 -10.03
C LEU A 130 11.77 9.81 -9.78
N LEU A 131 13.01 10.26 -9.64
CA LEU A 131 13.33 11.67 -9.44
C LEU A 131 12.96 12.53 -10.65
N SER A 132 13.10 12.03 -11.88
CA SER A 132 12.70 12.75 -13.09
C SER A 132 11.19 12.82 -13.27
N ALA A 133 10.46 11.76 -12.90
CA ALA A 133 9.00 11.73 -12.98
C ALA A 133 8.30 12.49 -11.84
N ALA A 134 8.94 12.58 -10.67
CA ALA A 134 8.38 13.21 -9.47
C ALA A 134 7.86 14.65 -9.66
N PRO A 135 8.59 15.60 -10.26
CA PRO A 135 8.08 16.97 -10.43
C PRO A 135 6.83 17.03 -11.32
N ILE A 136 6.78 16.20 -12.36
CA ILE A 136 5.62 16.10 -13.26
C ILE A 136 4.44 15.52 -12.50
N TYR A 137 4.67 14.44 -11.76
CA TYR A 137 3.62 13.83 -10.94
C TYR A 137 3.03 14.81 -9.92
N ARG A 138 3.94 15.53 -9.24
CA ARG A 138 3.62 16.53 -8.22
C ARG A 138 2.76 17.67 -8.79
N LYS A 139 3.02 18.07 -10.03
CA LYS A 139 2.31 19.16 -10.71
C LYS A 139 0.91 18.74 -11.16
N TYR A 140 0.79 17.60 -11.81
CA TYR A 140 -0.43 17.27 -12.57
C TYR A 140 -1.43 16.39 -11.81
N TRP A 141 -0.99 15.47 -10.96
CA TRP A 141 -1.89 14.48 -10.36
C TRP A 141 -1.84 14.42 -8.84
N TRP A 142 -0.66 14.67 -8.23
CA TRP A 142 -0.49 14.50 -6.78
C TRP A 142 -1.53 15.27 -5.93
N PRO A 143 -1.88 16.53 -6.20
CA PRO A 143 -2.87 17.24 -5.38
C PRO A 143 -4.23 16.54 -5.34
N ALA A 144 -4.71 16.05 -6.49
CA ALA A 144 -5.98 15.33 -6.57
C ALA A 144 -5.90 13.93 -5.97
N HIS A 145 -4.77 13.24 -6.17
CA HIS A 145 -4.54 11.89 -5.63
C HIS A 145 -4.44 11.89 -4.11
N ASP A 146 -3.65 12.80 -3.54
CA ASP A 146 -3.51 12.96 -2.10
C ASP A 146 -4.84 13.35 -1.45
N ALA A 147 -5.56 14.31 -2.04
CA ALA A 147 -6.89 14.70 -1.56
C ALA A 147 -7.86 13.50 -1.58
N GLY A 148 -7.86 12.70 -2.64
CA GLY A 148 -8.69 11.49 -2.74
C GLY A 148 -8.31 10.43 -1.70
N ASN A 149 -7.01 10.21 -1.46
CA ASN A 149 -6.52 9.30 -0.44
C ASN A 149 -6.91 9.75 0.96
N ARG A 150 -6.71 11.04 1.29
CA ARG A 150 -7.06 11.61 2.59
C ARG A 150 -8.56 11.55 2.85
N ALA A 151 -9.39 11.87 1.86
CA ALA A 151 -10.84 11.75 1.98
C ALA A 151 -11.29 10.30 2.26
N TRP A 152 -10.64 9.33 1.59
CA TRP A 152 -10.89 7.90 1.87
C TRP A 152 -10.44 7.52 3.27
N ILE A 153 -9.23 7.94 3.71
CA ILE A 153 -8.70 7.67 5.06
C ILE A 153 -9.64 8.23 6.12
N GLU A 154 -10.12 9.46 5.96
CA GLU A 154 -11.04 10.11 6.89
C GLU A 154 -12.37 9.34 7.01
N ASP A 155 -12.96 8.89 5.90
CA ASP A 155 -14.19 8.06 5.92
C ASP A 155 -13.92 6.70 6.56
N ALA A 156 -12.84 6.02 6.16
CA ALA A 156 -12.47 4.70 6.66
C ALA A 156 -12.20 4.71 8.16
N VAL A 157 -11.46 5.69 8.67
CA VAL A 157 -11.18 5.83 10.10
C VAL A 157 -12.44 6.18 10.88
N ARG A 158 -13.26 7.12 10.39
CA ARG A 158 -14.54 7.47 11.02
C ARG A 158 -15.43 6.25 11.19
N ARG A 159 -15.54 5.41 10.15
CA ARG A 159 -16.35 4.17 10.20
C ARG A 159 -15.73 3.12 11.09
N THR A 160 -14.42 2.90 10.96
CA THR A 160 -13.69 1.85 11.68
C THR A 160 -13.65 2.10 13.19
N THR A 161 -13.49 3.35 13.63
CA THR A 161 -13.25 3.71 15.05
C THR A 161 -14.26 3.08 16.01
N LYS A 162 -15.56 3.07 15.66
CA LYS A 162 -16.61 2.51 16.53
C LYS A 162 -16.50 0.99 16.66
N TYR A 163 -16.26 0.29 15.55
CA TYR A 163 -16.36 -1.18 15.48
C TYR A 163 -15.04 -1.90 15.74
N ALA A 164 -13.92 -1.21 15.59
CA ALA A 164 -12.60 -1.81 15.64
C ALA A 164 -12.32 -2.60 16.92
N PRO A 165 -12.65 -2.14 18.14
CA PRO A 165 -12.38 -2.92 19.35
C PRO A 165 -13.05 -4.30 19.36
N ALA A 166 -14.31 -4.36 18.94
CA ALA A 166 -15.08 -5.61 18.92
C ALA A 166 -14.62 -6.55 17.79
N ILE A 167 -14.34 -5.99 16.60
CA ILE A 167 -13.78 -6.75 15.48
C ILE A 167 -12.42 -7.34 15.86
N VAL A 168 -11.50 -6.53 16.39
CA VAL A 168 -10.16 -6.97 16.83
C VAL A 168 -10.26 -8.07 17.89
N ALA A 169 -11.10 -7.89 18.91
CA ALA A 169 -11.29 -8.91 19.95
C ALA A 169 -11.77 -10.24 19.37
N ARG A 170 -12.66 -10.18 18.37
CA ARG A 170 -13.20 -11.38 17.74
C ARG A 170 -12.22 -12.07 16.79
N LEU A 171 -11.52 -11.31 15.95
CA LEU A 171 -10.49 -11.85 15.06
C LEU A 171 -9.36 -12.50 15.84
N THR A 172 -8.85 -11.84 16.89
CA THR A 172 -7.79 -12.39 17.74
C THR A 172 -8.22 -13.66 18.47
N THR A 173 -9.47 -13.74 18.91
CA THR A 173 -10.05 -14.97 19.47
C THR A 173 -10.10 -16.10 18.44
N LEU A 174 -10.62 -15.83 17.22
CA LEU A 174 -10.73 -16.82 16.16
C LEU A 174 -9.37 -17.30 15.64
N TYR A 175 -8.39 -16.41 15.57
CA TYR A 175 -7.03 -16.74 15.11
C TYR A 175 -6.16 -17.31 16.22
N GLY A 176 -6.55 -17.11 17.47
CA GLY A 176 -5.80 -17.55 18.65
C GLY A 176 -4.42 -16.91 18.74
N VAL A 177 -4.31 -15.65 18.34
CA VAL A 177 -3.11 -14.79 18.40
C VAL A 177 -3.52 -13.38 18.84
N PRO A 178 -2.66 -12.63 19.56
CA PRO A 178 -2.95 -11.24 19.92
C PRO A 178 -2.99 -10.34 18.69
N TRP A 179 -3.58 -9.15 18.84
CA TRP A 179 -3.47 -8.08 17.85
C TRP A 179 -2.03 -7.57 17.76
N PHE A 180 -1.75 -6.71 16.79
CA PHE A 180 -0.42 -6.12 16.61
C PHE A 180 0.04 -5.36 17.86
N GLY A 181 1.23 -5.68 18.37
CA GLY A 181 1.86 -4.98 19.49
C GLY A 181 2.63 -3.71 19.09
N ARG A 182 2.71 -3.43 17.79
CA ARG A 182 3.29 -2.22 17.21
C ARG A 182 2.39 -1.74 16.06
N PRO A 183 2.41 -0.45 15.72
CA PRO A 183 1.65 0.05 14.59
C PRO A 183 2.04 -0.65 13.28
N VAL A 184 1.03 -1.06 12.53
CA VAL A 184 1.13 -1.56 11.16
C VAL A 184 0.93 -0.40 10.20
N ARG A 185 1.84 -0.28 9.23
CA ARG A 185 1.76 0.73 8.18
C ARG A 185 0.74 0.31 7.12
N VAL A 186 -0.16 1.24 6.80
CA VAL A 186 -1.14 1.15 5.71
C VAL A 186 -0.87 2.30 4.75
N ASP A 187 -0.31 2.02 3.58
CA ASP A 187 -0.17 3.02 2.52
C ASP A 187 -1.43 3.05 1.66
N VAL A 188 -2.14 4.17 1.71
CA VAL A 188 -3.26 4.44 0.83
C VAL A 188 -2.71 5.09 -0.43
N VAL A 189 -2.85 4.37 -1.54
CA VAL A 189 -2.48 4.83 -2.87
C VAL A 189 -3.72 5.16 -3.66
N ARG A 190 -3.63 6.06 -4.64
CA ARG A 190 -4.80 6.41 -5.43
C ARG A 190 -5.24 5.23 -6.28
N PHE A 191 -4.27 4.59 -6.94
CA PHE A 191 -4.46 3.42 -7.81
C PHE A 191 -3.45 2.35 -7.43
N GLY A 192 -3.78 1.08 -7.64
CA GLY A 192 -2.93 -0.04 -7.24
C GLY A 192 -3.03 -1.27 -8.13
N LYS A 193 -2.75 -2.43 -7.55
CA LYS A 193 -2.91 -3.72 -8.23
C LYS A 193 -4.38 -4.00 -8.52
N SER A 194 -4.66 -4.88 -9.48
CA SER A 194 -6.03 -5.18 -9.94
C SER A 194 -6.98 -5.66 -8.85
N GLN A 195 -6.46 -6.28 -7.79
CA GLN A 195 -7.24 -6.70 -6.63
C GLN A 195 -7.62 -5.55 -5.70
N GLY A 196 -7.05 -4.35 -5.86
CA GLY A 196 -7.31 -3.16 -5.04
C GLY A 196 -6.39 -3.02 -3.84
N ALA A 197 -6.14 -4.11 -3.09
CA ALA A 197 -5.29 -4.10 -1.89
C ALA A 197 -4.34 -5.30 -1.83
N TYR A 198 -3.31 -5.19 -0.99
CA TYR A 198 -2.42 -6.29 -0.66
C TYR A 198 -1.60 -6.05 0.61
N THR A 199 -1.17 -7.16 1.22
CA THR A 199 -0.35 -7.15 2.44
C THR A 199 0.93 -7.96 2.27
N SER A 200 2.08 -7.34 2.55
CA SER A 200 3.33 -8.08 2.82
C SER A 200 3.39 -8.43 4.29
N ASN A 201 3.97 -9.58 4.67
CA ASN A 201 3.96 -10.06 6.05
C ASN A 201 5.26 -9.82 6.85
N ASN A 202 6.36 -9.43 6.20
CA ASN A 202 7.66 -9.21 6.84
C ASN A 202 8.39 -7.99 6.25
N PRO A 203 8.21 -6.78 6.83
CA PRO A 203 7.24 -6.46 7.89
C PRO A 203 5.79 -6.52 7.38
N THR A 204 4.81 -6.57 8.29
CA THR A 204 3.40 -6.36 7.94
C THR A 204 3.23 -4.96 7.37
N HIS A 205 2.91 -4.87 6.08
CA HIS A 205 2.75 -3.62 5.35
C HIS A 205 1.64 -3.75 4.33
N ILE A 206 0.55 -3.04 4.61
CA ILE A 206 -0.69 -3.03 3.85
C ILE A 206 -0.64 -1.90 2.82
N VAL A 207 -1.15 -2.15 1.62
CA VAL A 207 -1.42 -1.14 0.61
C VAL A 207 -2.88 -1.25 0.18
N VAL A 208 -3.59 -0.13 0.13
CA VAL A 208 -5.01 -0.06 -0.29
C VAL A 208 -5.18 1.02 -1.36
N ALA A 209 -5.86 0.70 -2.46
CA ALA A 209 -6.22 1.67 -3.49
C ALA A 209 -7.51 2.44 -3.10
N SER A 210 -7.40 3.74 -2.87
CA SER A 210 -8.53 4.60 -2.47
C SER A 210 -9.55 4.84 -3.58
N SER A 211 -9.17 4.61 -4.85
CA SER A 211 -10.09 4.75 -5.98
C SER A 211 -10.89 3.47 -6.26
N ASP A 212 -10.64 2.38 -5.53
CA ASP A 212 -11.41 1.15 -5.73
C ASP A 212 -12.82 1.34 -5.14
N PRO A 213 -13.88 1.36 -5.98
CA PRO A 213 -15.24 1.54 -5.48
C PRO A 213 -15.68 0.39 -4.56
N GLY A 214 -15.08 -0.80 -4.70
CA GLY A 214 -15.33 -1.94 -3.83
C GLY A 214 -14.85 -1.73 -2.39
N TYR A 215 -14.02 -0.71 -2.13
CA TYR A 215 -13.48 -0.40 -0.81
C TYR A 215 -14.02 0.90 -0.22
N ALA A 216 -15.10 1.43 -0.77
CA ALA A 216 -15.78 2.61 -0.24
C ALA A 216 -16.73 2.23 0.92
N GLN A 217 -17.13 3.23 1.70
CA GLN A 217 -18.15 3.08 2.75
C GLN A 217 -17.81 1.97 3.75
N TRP A 218 -18.75 1.08 4.08
CA TRP A 218 -18.55 0.01 5.06
C TRP A 218 -17.56 -1.06 4.61
N SER A 219 -17.35 -1.23 3.30
CA SER A 219 -16.34 -2.16 2.78
C SER A 219 -14.91 -1.71 3.11
N SER A 220 -14.68 -0.42 3.38
CA SER A 220 -13.39 0.06 3.90
C SER A 220 -13.06 -0.55 5.27
N VAL A 221 -14.08 -0.78 6.11
CA VAL A 221 -13.91 -1.36 7.44
C VAL A 221 -13.47 -2.81 7.30
N GLU A 222 -14.21 -3.60 6.50
CA GLU A 222 -13.83 -4.99 6.23
C GLU A 222 -12.44 -5.08 5.63
N MET A 223 -12.14 -4.25 4.63
CA MET A 223 -10.86 -4.28 3.91
C MET A 223 -9.66 -4.08 4.84
N LEU A 224 -9.73 -3.10 5.76
CA LEU A 224 -8.65 -2.89 6.73
C LEU A 224 -8.39 -4.11 7.61
N PHE A 225 -9.45 -4.81 8.03
CA PHE A 225 -9.33 -6.00 8.87
C PHE A 225 -8.98 -7.26 8.06
N HIS A 226 -9.46 -7.39 6.83
CA HIS A 226 -9.05 -8.43 5.89
C HIS A 226 -7.54 -8.36 5.66
N GLU A 227 -7.04 -7.20 5.26
CA GLU A 227 -5.62 -7.03 4.97
C GLU A 227 -4.74 -7.22 6.22
N SER A 228 -5.18 -6.68 7.36
CA SER A 228 -4.54 -6.95 8.66
C SER A 228 -4.48 -8.44 8.99
N SER A 229 -5.50 -9.20 8.61
CA SER A 229 -5.56 -10.62 8.92
C SER A 229 -4.44 -11.40 8.25
N HIS A 230 -3.93 -10.99 7.07
CA HIS A 230 -2.77 -11.65 6.43
C HIS A 230 -1.55 -11.72 7.36
N GLY A 231 -1.33 -10.69 8.18
CA GLY A 231 -0.25 -10.64 9.17
C GLY A 231 -0.47 -11.51 10.41
N LEU A 232 -1.70 -12.00 10.66
CA LEU A 232 -2.10 -12.71 11.88
C LEU A 232 -2.54 -14.16 11.63
N PHE A 233 -2.89 -14.51 10.38
CA PHE A 233 -3.61 -15.74 10.06
C PHE A 233 -2.74 -17.01 10.03
N ARG A 234 -1.42 -16.91 10.19
CA ARG A 234 -0.49 -18.02 9.94
C ARG A 234 -0.83 -19.28 10.75
N LYS A 235 -1.25 -19.12 12.02
CA LYS A 235 -1.64 -20.25 12.88
C LYS A 235 -2.87 -20.99 12.31
N THR A 236 -3.89 -20.24 11.89
CA THR A 236 -5.09 -20.80 11.26
C THR A 236 -4.78 -21.43 9.91
N GLN A 237 -3.94 -20.79 9.09
CA GLN A 237 -3.47 -21.35 7.83
C GLN A 237 -2.81 -22.73 8.03
N LEU A 238 -1.88 -22.84 8.99
CA LEU A 238 -1.21 -24.10 9.31
C LEU A 238 -2.20 -25.19 9.75
N ALA A 239 -3.21 -24.83 10.53
CA ALA A 239 -4.24 -25.78 10.96
C ALA A 239 -5.10 -26.28 9.79
N ILE A 240 -5.41 -25.41 8.82
CA ILE A 240 -6.13 -25.77 7.58
C ILE A 240 -5.27 -26.72 6.74
N GLU A 241 -3.99 -26.40 6.56
CA GLU A 241 -3.03 -27.22 5.82
C GLU A 241 -2.90 -28.62 6.43
N ASP A 242 -2.73 -28.70 7.76
CA ASP A 242 -2.62 -29.94 8.51
C ASP A 242 -3.89 -30.79 8.46
N ALA A 243 -5.07 -30.18 8.59
CA ALA A 243 -6.35 -30.87 8.45
C ALA A 243 -6.57 -31.41 7.02
N ALA A 244 -6.22 -30.63 6.00
CA ALA A 244 -6.32 -31.06 4.61
C ALA A 244 -5.37 -32.23 4.32
N ASN A 245 -4.13 -32.16 4.81
CA ASN A 245 -3.14 -33.23 4.67
C ASN A 245 -3.62 -34.54 5.32
N ARG A 246 -4.16 -34.49 6.55
CA ARG A 246 -4.77 -35.66 7.20
C ARG A 246 -5.93 -36.26 6.42
N ALA A 247 -6.67 -35.44 5.69
CA ALA A 247 -7.78 -35.86 4.84
C ALA A 247 -7.34 -36.30 3.43
N GLY A 248 -6.03 -36.31 3.12
CA GLY A 248 -5.53 -36.64 1.78
C GLY A 248 -5.91 -35.61 0.71
N LYS A 249 -6.10 -34.33 1.09
CA LYS A 249 -6.53 -33.24 0.21
C LYS A 249 -5.46 -32.16 0.08
N THR A 250 -5.42 -31.49 -1.07
CA THR A 250 -4.63 -30.27 -1.28
C THR A 250 -5.50 -29.04 -1.05
N PRO A 251 -5.25 -28.21 -0.04
CA PRO A 251 -6.14 -27.10 0.33
C PRO A 251 -6.13 -25.95 -0.69
N ARG A 252 -5.10 -25.85 -1.57
CA ARG A 252 -4.91 -24.71 -2.49
C ARG A 252 -5.05 -23.39 -1.70
N ASP A 253 -5.84 -22.44 -2.19
CA ASP A 253 -6.09 -21.13 -1.56
C ASP A 253 -7.22 -21.14 -0.51
N LEU A 254 -7.60 -22.32 0.02
CA LEU A 254 -8.65 -22.40 1.03
C LEU A 254 -8.36 -21.52 2.25
N TRP A 255 -7.09 -21.39 2.65
CA TRP A 255 -6.72 -20.50 3.76
C TRP A 255 -7.14 -19.04 3.49
N HIS A 256 -6.99 -18.56 2.25
CA HIS A 256 -7.32 -17.19 1.87
C HIS A 256 -8.84 -16.99 1.80
N VAL A 257 -9.57 -18.00 1.30
CA VAL A 257 -11.05 -18.00 1.32
C VAL A 257 -11.59 -17.96 2.75
N VAL A 258 -11.01 -18.74 3.66
CA VAL A 258 -11.42 -18.74 5.07
C VAL A 258 -11.08 -17.40 5.73
N LEU A 259 -9.93 -16.80 5.42
CA LEU A 259 -9.57 -15.46 5.89
C LEU A 259 -10.60 -14.43 5.42
N PHE A 260 -10.93 -14.42 4.13
CA PHE A 260 -11.94 -13.54 3.55
C PHE A 260 -13.27 -13.69 4.27
N TYR A 261 -13.77 -14.93 4.39
CA TYR A 261 -15.03 -15.23 5.05
C TYR A 261 -15.05 -14.74 6.51
N ILE A 262 -13.99 -14.98 7.29
CA ILE A 262 -13.94 -14.57 8.69
C ILE A 262 -13.95 -13.04 8.82
N ALA A 263 -13.12 -12.33 8.04
CA ALA A 263 -13.04 -10.87 8.10
C ALA A 263 -14.39 -10.22 7.74
N GLY A 264 -15.02 -10.69 6.65
CA GLY A 264 -16.32 -10.22 6.21
C GLY A 264 -17.44 -10.54 7.20
N GLU A 265 -17.52 -11.78 7.68
CA GLU A 265 -18.60 -12.19 8.58
C GLU A 265 -18.49 -11.52 9.95
N VAL A 266 -17.27 -11.35 10.48
CA VAL A 266 -17.07 -10.59 11.73
C VAL A 266 -17.50 -9.13 11.53
N THR A 267 -17.07 -8.49 10.45
CA THR A 267 -17.44 -7.09 10.16
C THR A 267 -18.96 -6.96 10.03
N ARG A 268 -19.59 -7.82 9.23
CA ARG A 268 -21.04 -7.86 9.02
C ARG A 268 -21.81 -7.99 10.34
N GLN A 269 -21.41 -8.91 11.21
CA GLN A 269 -22.09 -9.13 12.48
C GLN A 269 -21.93 -7.96 13.45
N GLU A 270 -20.76 -7.30 13.48
CA GLU A 270 -20.56 -6.12 14.31
C GLU A 270 -21.38 -4.91 13.80
N LEU A 271 -21.42 -4.69 12.49
CA LEU A 271 -22.25 -3.67 11.86
C LEU A 271 -23.76 -3.90 12.11
N ALA A 272 -24.22 -5.15 12.03
CA ALA A 272 -25.62 -5.50 12.23
C ALA A 272 -26.15 -5.19 13.64
N LYS A 273 -25.29 -5.11 14.66
CA LYS A 273 -25.69 -4.72 16.03
C LYS A 273 -26.24 -3.29 16.10
N ASP A 274 -25.86 -2.44 15.14
CA ASP A 274 -26.33 -1.06 15.01
C ASP A 274 -27.31 -0.88 13.85
N GLY A 275 -27.88 -1.97 13.33
CA GLY A 275 -28.86 -1.94 12.24
C GLY A 275 -28.27 -1.61 10.87
N VAL A 276 -26.95 -1.69 10.69
CA VAL A 276 -26.31 -1.51 9.38
C VAL A 276 -26.41 -2.79 8.57
N GLU A 277 -27.17 -2.77 7.48
CA GLU A 277 -27.16 -3.87 6.50
C GLU A 277 -25.88 -3.82 5.67
N TYR A 278 -25.09 -4.87 5.74
CA TYR A 278 -23.82 -5.02 5.02
C TYR A 278 -23.73 -6.42 4.42
N LYS A 279 -23.18 -6.51 3.20
CA LYS A 279 -22.93 -7.77 2.49
C LYS A 279 -21.46 -7.78 2.08
N PRO A 280 -20.64 -8.63 2.73
CA PRO A 280 -19.27 -8.90 2.31
C PRO A 280 -19.19 -9.45 0.88
#